data_AF-A0A1I7LRW4-F1
#
_entry.id   AF-A0A1I7LRW4-F1
#
_cell.length_a   1.000
_cell.length_b   1.000
_cell.length_c   1.000
_cell.angle_alpha   90.00
_cell.angle_beta   90.00
_cell.angle_gamma   90.00
#
_symmetry.space_group_name_H-M   'P 1'
#
loop_
_entity.id
_entity.type
_entity.pdbx_description
1 polymer ?
#
loop_
_entity_poly.entity_id
_entity_poly.type
_entity_poly.pdbx_seq_one_letter_code
_entity_poly.pdbx_strand_id
1 'polypeptide(L)'
;MTYAEEIRRQAEAAPCAALPAVAAALWRAYGEGTVTEVEAEALSTLIEAQRQARNAPRLPRAEVGPNTGGPHPQGGCVTVPDHTGRSRRAFGSRPRTDASLERRRRWAASGRLPPGLAAKFTSAEQAVLALVAAEATRRKDCRLSIENMAAVAGVCRSTVKNAIREARRLGLLTVEERAVTGFRNDTNIVRIVSAEWLAWLRLARRGNPLPHQTGRAAVAVQQGGGVKSVTSTHTQVPNLSKSGKTKPSQCCREAAGDLDQATPSGIYADGGTTRAMR
;
A
#
# COMPACT_ATOMS: atom_id res chain seq x y z
N MET A 1 -19.58 -33.51 -38.11
CA MET A 1 -19.31 -32.25 -37.41
C MET A 1 -20.30 -32.15 -36.26
N THR A 2 -19.94 -32.68 -35.10
CA THR A 2 -20.74 -32.54 -33.88
C THR A 2 -20.65 -31.11 -33.35
N TYR A 3 -21.62 -30.68 -32.56
CA TYR A 3 -21.60 -29.33 -31.98
C TYR A 3 -20.39 -29.12 -31.04
N ALA A 4 -19.95 -30.19 -30.37
CA ALA A 4 -18.74 -30.19 -29.54
C ALA A 4 -17.44 -29.97 -30.37
N GLU A 5 -17.34 -30.57 -31.56
CA GLU A 5 -16.21 -30.34 -32.48
C GLU A 5 -16.15 -28.88 -32.96
N GLU A 6 -17.31 -28.26 -33.17
CA GLU A 6 -17.39 -26.84 -33.56
C GLU A 6 -16.92 -25.92 -32.42
N ILE A 7 -17.37 -26.15 -31.18
CA ILE A 7 -16.91 -25.37 -30.02
C ILE A 7 -15.39 -25.51 -29.84
N ARG A 8 -14.85 -26.72 -30.02
CA ARG A 8 -13.40 -26.95 -29.95
C ARG A 8 -12.64 -26.13 -30.99
N ARG A 9 -13.09 -26.16 -32.24
CA ARG A 9 -12.51 -25.37 -33.34
C ARG A 9 -12.54 -23.87 -33.05
N GLN A 10 -13.66 -23.38 -32.49
CA GLN A 10 -13.79 -21.98 -32.09
C GLN A 10 -12.87 -21.63 -30.90
N ALA A 11 -12.72 -22.52 -29.92
CA ALA A 11 -11.82 -22.31 -28.79
C ALA A 11 -10.33 -22.24 -29.23
N GLU A 12 -9.94 -23.04 -30.21
CA GLU A 12 -8.58 -23.06 -30.77
C GLU A 12 -8.29 -21.81 -31.63
N ALA A 13 -9.25 -21.39 -32.47
CA ALA A 13 -9.07 -20.28 -33.41
C ALA A 13 -9.35 -18.88 -32.82
N ALA A 14 -10.25 -18.77 -31.84
CA ALA A 14 -10.70 -17.48 -31.32
C ALA A 14 -9.57 -16.72 -30.62
N PRO A 15 -9.44 -15.39 -30.80
CA PRO A 15 -8.53 -14.56 -29.99
C PRO A 15 -8.94 -14.54 -28.51
N CYS A 16 -8.02 -14.24 -27.58
CA CYS A 16 -8.31 -14.25 -26.13
C CYS A 16 -9.57 -13.48 -25.72
N ALA A 17 -9.86 -12.39 -26.42
CA ALA A 17 -11.03 -11.55 -26.17
C ALA A 17 -12.37 -12.24 -26.50
N ALA A 18 -12.37 -13.24 -27.38
CA ALA A 18 -13.55 -13.98 -27.81
C ALA A 18 -13.75 -15.29 -27.03
N LEU A 19 -12.77 -15.76 -26.24
CA LEU A 19 -12.90 -16.95 -25.39
C LEU A 19 -14.08 -16.90 -24.40
N PRO A 20 -14.46 -15.74 -23.80
CA PRO A 20 -15.67 -15.67 -22.97
C PRO A 20 -16.97 -15.94 -23.74
N ALA A 21 -17.03 -15.58 -25.02
CA ALA A 21 -18.20 -15.85 -25.87
C ALA A 21 -18.27 -17.34 -26.23
N VAL A 22 -17.12 -17.99 -26.48
CA VAL A 22 -17.03 -19.44 -26.70
C VAL A 22 -17.42 -20.23 -25.45
N ALA A 23 -16.98 -19.79 -24.26
CA ALA A 23 -17.40 -20.38 -22.99
C ALA A 23 -18.91 -20.21 -22.74
N ALA A 24 -19.49 -19.06 -23.09
CA ALA A 24 -20.93 -18.85 -22.98
C ALA A 24 -21.75 -19.69 -23.98
N ALA A 25 -21.19 -20.01 -25.15
CA ALA A 25 -21.80 -20.94 -26.11
C ALA A 25 -21.74 -22.39 -25.59
N LEU A 26 -20.62 -22.80 -24.99
CA LEU A 26 -20.47 -24.10 -24.32
C LEU A 26 -21.54 -24.32 -23.25
N TRP A 27 -21.68 -23.39 -22.31
CA TRP A 27 -22.60 -23.56 -21.19
C TRP A 27 -24.08 -23.51 -21.62
N ARG A 28 -24.41 -22.80 -22.70
CA ARG A 28 -25.76 -22.84 -23.28
C ARG A 28 -26.06 -24.19 -23.92
N ALA A 29 -25.12 -24.73 -24.68
CA ALA A 29 -25.27 -26.03 -25.34
C ALA A 29 -25.38 -27.21 -24.36
N TYR A 30 -24.66 -27.12 -23.23
CA TYR A 30 -24.84 -28.04 -22.10
C TYR A 30 -26.24 -27.94 -21.50
N GLY A 31 -26.77 -26.73 -21.29
CA GLY A 31 -28.14 -26.51 -20.82
C GLY A 31 -29.23 -27.02 -21.77
N GLU A 32 -28.92 -27.07 -23.07
CA GLU A 32 -29.78 -27.61 -24.13
C GLU A 32 -29.61 -29.13 -24.33
N GLY A 33 -28.69 -29.78 -23.60
CA GLY A 33 -28.42 -31.22 -23.68
C GLY A 33 -27.71 -31.66 -24.97
N THR A 34 -27.15 -30.71 -25.73
CA THR A 34 -26.43 -30.99 -26.99
C THR A 34 -24.96 -31.34 -26.78
N VAL A 35 -24.46 -31.13 -25.56
CA VAL A 35 -23.10 -31.45 -25.13
C VAL A 35 -23.21 -32.26 -23.84
N THR A 36 -22.52 -33.39 -23.77
CA THR A 36 -22.49 -34.22 -22.56
C THR A 36 -21.61 -33.58 -21.48
N GLU A 37 -21.81 -33.98 -20.22
CA GLU A 37 -21.02 -33.48 -19.08
C GLU A 37 -19.52 -33.69 -19.27
N VAL A 38 -19.13 -34.86 -19.78
CA VAL A 38 -17.72 -35.22 -20.06
C VAL A 38 -17.12 -34.32 -21.15
N GLU A 39 -17.89 -34.02 -22.19
CA GLU A 39 -17.44 -33.10 -23.26
C GLU A 39 -17.34 -31.65 -22.77
N ALA A 40 -18.24 -31.24 -21.87
CA ALA A 40 -18.22 -29.90 -21.29
C ALA A 40 -16.99 -29.68 -20.40
N GLU A 41 -16.62 -30.66 -19.58
CA GLU A 41 -15.40 -30.62 -18.76
C GLU A 41 -14.13 -30.56 -19.64
N ALA A 42 -14.07 -31.38 -20.69
CA ALA A 42 -12.94 -31.39 -21.63
C ALA A 42 -12.79 -30.03 -22.35
N LEU A 43 -13.91 -29.41 -22.77
CA LEU A 43 -13.88 -28.11 -23.45
C LEU A 43 -13.55 -26.95 -22.48
N SER A 44 -14.03 -27.02 -21.23
CA SER A 44 -13.73 -26.00 -20.22
C SER A 44 -12.24 -26.00 -19.85
N THR A 45 -11.64 -27.18 -19.65
CA THR A 45 -10.20 -27.30 -19.36
C THR A 45 -9.33 -26.79 -20.53
N LEU A 46 -9.73 -27.05 -21.78
CA LEU A 46 -9.07 -26.53 -22.97
C LEU A 46 -9.12 -24.99 -23.02
N ILE A 47 -10.29 -24.39 -22.79
CA ILE A 47 -10.47 -22.93 -22.81
C ILE A 47 -9.61 -22.24 -21.75
N GLU A 48 -9.56 -22.80 -20.53
CA GLU A 48 -8.74 -22.25 -19.45
C GLU A 48 -7.24 -22.41 -19.72
N ALA A 49 -6.80 -23.55 -20.27
CA ALA A 49 -5.41 -23.74 -20.69
C ALA A 49 -5.00 -22.72 -21.77
N GLN A 50 -5.87 -22.47 -22.75
CA GLN A 50 -5.61 -21.49 -23.82
C GLN A 50 -5.55 -20.06 -23.29
N ARG A 51 -6.42 -19.72 -22.32
CA ARG A 51 -6.42 -18.42 -21.65
C ARG A 51 -5.14 -18.20 -20.86
N GLN A 52 -4.63 -19.24 -20.19
CA GLN A 52 -3.37 -19.19 -19.44
C GLN A 52 -2.15 -19.08 -20.37
N ALA A 53 -2.08 -19.90 -21.42
CA ALA A 53 -0.98 -19.90 -22.38
C ALA A 53 -0.79 -18.53 -23.04
N ARG A 54 -1.89 -17.83 -23.31
CA ARG A 54 -1.85 -16.52 -23.97
C ARG A 54 -1.75 -15.32 -23.02
N ASN A 55 -2.13 -15.49 -21.74
CA ASN A 55 -1.91 -14.48 -20.69
C ASN A 55 -0.59 -14.67 -19.93
N ALA A 56 0.18 -15.72 -20.24
CA ALA A 56 1.49 -15.93 -19.64
C ALA A 56 2.40 -14.71 -19.91
N PRO A 57 3.03 -14.14 -18.86
CA PRO A 57 4.00 -13.07 -19.03
C PRO A 57 5.13 -13.56 -19.94
N ARG A 58 5.38 -12.86 -21.05
CA ARG A 58 6.61 -13.07 -21.82
C ARG A 58 7.79 -12.68 -20.92
N LEU A 59 8.47 -13.68 -20.37
CA LEU A 59 9.78 -13.46 -19.74
C LEU A 59 10.71 -12.79 -20.76
N PRO A 60 11.55 -11.82 -20.37
CA PRO A 60 12.50 -11.23 -21.28
C PRO A 60 13.48 -12.31 -21.74
N ARG A 61 13.41 -12.63 -23.03
CA ARG A 61 14.37 -13.49 -23.72
C ARG A 61 15.75 -12.85 -23.57
N ALA A 62 16.67 -13.58 -22.94
CA ALA A 62 18.07 -13.18 -22.85
C ALA A 62 18.61 -12.90 -24.27
N GLU A 63 19.05 -11.66 -24.47
CA GLU A 63 19.71 -11.17 -25.68
C GLU A 63 21.00 -11.98 -25.90
N VAL A 64 21.04 -12.75 -26.98
CA VAL A 64 22.27 -13.28 -27.56
C VAL A 64 22.34 -12.76 -28.98
N GLY A 65 23.18 -11.76 -29.21
CA GLY A 65 23.63 -11.39 -30.56
C GLY A 65 24.52 -12.50 -31.14
N PRO A 66 24.70 -12.55 -32.47
CA PRO A 66 25.58 -11.56 -33.09
C PRO A 66 25.14 -11.04 -34.46
N ASN A 67 25.78 -9.93 -34.85
CA ASN A 67 25.71 -9.25 -36.14
C ASN A 67 25.95 -10.17 -37.35
N THR A 68 25.18 -10.00 -38.43
CA THR A 68 25.69 -10.03 -39.82
C THR A 68 24.78 -9.18 -40.70
N GLY A 69 25.37 -8.32 -41.53
CA GLY A 69 24.66 -7.32 -42.33
C GLY A 69 24.04 -7.85 -43.63
N GLY A 70 23.21 -7.01 -44.25
CA GLY A 70 22.73 -7.18 -45.63
C GLY A 70 21.45 -6.36 -45.91
N PRO A 71 21.26 -5.80 -47.12
CA PRO A 71 20.41 -4.62 -47.37
C PRO A 71 18.95 -4.92 -47.79
N HIS A 72 18.11 -3.89 -47.68
CA HIS A 72 16.69 -3.73 -48.09
C HIS A 72 16.22 -4.52 -49.32
N PRO A 73 14.92 -4.90 -49.41
CA PRO A 73 13.95 -4.03 -50.08
C PRO A 73 12.54 -3.97 -49.48
N GLN A 74 11.81 -2.98 -49.99
CA GLN A 74 10.49 -2.50 -49.60
C GLN A 74 9.38 -3.42 -50.17
N GLY A 75 8.32 -3.65 -49.42
CA GLY A 75 7.15 -4.41 -49.89
C GLY A 75 5.97 -4.35 -48.92
N GLY A 76 5.00 -3.50 -49.27
CA GLY A 76 3.63 -3.30 -48.73
C GLY A 76 3.12 -4.11 -47.53
N CYS A 77 2.61 -3.40 -46.54
CA CYS A 77 1.54 -3.91 -45.68
C CYS A 77 0.53 -2.78 -45.40
N VAL A 78 -0.61 -2.86 -46.08
CA VAL A 78 -1.83 -2.10 -45.82
C VAL A 78 -2.30 -2.47 -44.42
N THR A 79 -2.27 -1.53 -43.47
CA THR A 79 -2.92 -1.69 -42.18
C THR A 79 -4.16 -0.81 -42.14
N VAL A 80 -5.30 -1.43 -42.39
CA VAL A 80 -6.62 -0.95 -41.98
C VAL A 80 -6.61 -0.79 -40.45
N PRO A 81 -6.92 0.39 -39.88
CA PRO A 81 -7.02 0.52 -38.44
C PRO A 81 -8.42 0.05 -38.01
N ASP A 82 -8.53 -1.19 -37.53
CA ASP A 82 -9.75 -1.65 -36.87
C ASP A 82 -9.85 -1.00 -35.47
N HIS A 83 -10.94 -0.29 -35.26
CA HIS A 83 -11.20 0.59 -34.12
C HIS A 83 -12.03 -0.13 -33.06
N THR A 84 -11.59 -1.26 -32.52
CA THR A 84 -12.33 -1.90 -31.41
C THR A 84 -11.40 -2.51 -30.37
N GLY A 85 -11.59 -2.11 -29.10
CA GLY A 85 -10.89 -2.70 -27.95
C GLY A 85 -9.70 -1.90 -27.45
N ARG A 86 -9.94 -0.67 -26.96
CA ARG A 86 -8.94 0.10 -26.21
C ARG A 86 -8.59 -0.65 -24.91
N SER A 87 -7.59 -1.54 -24.99
CA SER A 87 -6.83 -2.00 -23.83
C SER A 87 -6.52 -0.78 -22.97
N ARG A 88 -6.99 -0.79 -21.71
CA ARG A 88 -6.67 0.27 -20.75
C ARG A 88 -5.16 0.28 -20.61
N ARG A 89 -4.51 1.20 -21.34
CA ARG A 89 -3.06 1.43 -21.31
C ARG A 89 -2.62 1.41 -19.85
N ALA A 90 -1.66 0.55 -19.53
CA ALA A 90 -0.96 0.58 -18.26
C ALA A 90 -0.58 2.04 -17.95
N PHE A 91 -1.08 2.55 -16.83
CA PHE A 91 -0.86 3.94 -16.45
C PHE A 91 0.64 4.24 -16.35
N GLY A 92 1.14 4.94 -17.37
CA GLY A 92 2.32 5.78 -17.31
C GLY A 92 3.66 5.05 -17.28
N SER A 93 4.29 4.96 -18.45
CA SER A 93 5.73 4.94 -18.64
C SER A 93 6.38 6.25 -18.17
N ARG A 94 6.25 6.58 -16.88
CA ARG A 94 7.20 7.48 -16.22
C ARG A 94 8.23 6.58 -15.58
N PRO A 95 9.53 6.72 -15.89
CA PRO A 95 10.55 6.01 -15.14
C PRO A 95 10.32 6.35 -13.66
N ARG A 96 10.10 5.34 -12.81
CA ARG A 96 10.20 5.52 -11.36
C ARG A 96 11.68 5.80 -11.10
N THR A 97 12.15 7.01 -11.40
CA THR A 97 13.51 7.40 -11.08
C THR A 97 13.67 7.30 -9.58
N ASP A 98 14.78 6.74 -9.12
CA ASP A 98 15.04 6.56 -7.70
C ASP A 98 14.90 7.89 -6.94
N ALA A 99 15.30 8.99 -7.55
CA ALA A 99 15.11 10.34 -7.01
C ALA A 99 13.63 10.71 -6.74
N SER A 100 12.69 10.32 -7.61
CA SER A 100 11.26 10.58 -7.40
C SER A 100 10.70 9.72 -6.26
N LEU A 101 11.20 8.50 -6.14
CA LEU A 101 10.79 7.55 -5.12
C LEU A 101 11.36 7.94 -3.75
N GLU A 102 12.60 8.40 -3.72
CA GLU A 102 13.26 8.98 -2.55
C GLU A 102 12.52 10.22 -2.04
N ARG A 103 12.14 11.15 -2.92
CA ARG A 103 11.30 12.32 -2.54
C ARG A 103 9.99 11.88 -1.90
N ARG A 104 9.29 10.92 -2.50
CA ARG A 104 8.05 10.36 -1.95
C ARG A 104 8.26 9.78 -0.56
N ARG A 105 9.29 8.95 -0.38
CA ARG A 105 9.63 8.34 0.91
C ARG A 105 9.95 9.40 1.95
N ARG A 106 10.74 10.41 1.61
CA ARG A 106 11.09 11.53 2.51
C ARG A 106 9.86 12.30 2.99
N TRP A 107 8.93 12.62 2.07
CA TRP A 107 7.70 13.30 2.44
C TRP A 107 6.77 12.43 3.30
N ALA A 108 6.59 11.16 2.94
CA ALA A 108 5.79 10.23 3.74
C ALA A 108 6.36 10.03 5.15
N ALA A 109 7.69 9.92 5.27
CA ALA A 109 8.41 9.78 6.53
C ALA A 109 8.51 11.08 7.36
N SER A 110 8.02 12.21 6.86
CA SER A 110 8.15 13.51 7.54
C SER A 110 7.34 13.64 8.83
N GLY A 111 6.49 12.66 9.17
CA GLY A 111 5.69 12.65 10.39
C GLY A 111 4.59 13.73 10.43
N ARG A 112 4.24 14.33 9.28
CA ARG A 112 3.23 15.41 9.20
C ARG A 112 1.79 14.92 9.20
N LEU A 113 1.59 13.61 9.09
CA LEU A 113 0.28 12.98 9.05
C LEU A 113 0.13 12.11 10.31
N PRO A 114 -0.98 12.20 11.07
CA PRO A 114 -1.25 11.30 12.18
C PRO A 114 -1.23 9.85 11.72
N PRO A 115 -0.70 8.89 12.51
CA PRO A 115 -0.55 7.51 12.07
C PRO A 115 -1.89 6.84 11.69
N GLY A 116 -2.97 7.12 12.43
CA GLY A 116 -4.32 6.61 12.12
C GLY A 116 -4.89 7.12 10.80
N LEU A 117 -4.57 8.37 10.43
CA LEU A 117 -4.92 8.90 9.10
C LEU A 117 -3.98 8.36 8.03
N ALA A 118 -2.68 8.27 8.31
CA ALA A 118 -1.68 7.78 7.38
C ALA A 118 -1.99 6.35 6.89
N ALA A 119 -2.48 5.48 7.78
CA ALA A 119 -2.88 4.12 7.42
C ALA A 119 -3.97 4.04 6.34
N LYS A 120 -4.76 5.11 6.14
CA LYS A 120 -5.84 5.17 5.14
C LYS A 120 -5.35 5.56 3.73
N PHE A 121 -4.07 5.94 3.59
CA PHE A 121 -3.51 6.46 2.35
C PHE A 121 -2.30 5.65 1.90
N THR A 122 -2.09 5.57 0.60
CA THR A 122 -0.84 5.02 0.04
C THR A 122 0.34 5.94 0.33
N SER A 123 1.58 5.43 0.37
CA SER A 123 2.77 6.27 0.61
C SER A 123 2.93 7.44 -0.38
N ALA A 124 2.38 7.30 -1.60
CA ALA A 124 2.38 8.37 -2.60
C ALA A 124 1.39 9.49 -2.25
N GLU A 125 0.21 9.12 -1.74
CA GLU A 125 -0.79 10.08 -1.26
C GLU A 125 -0.34 10.72 0.06
N GLN A 126 0.24 9.94 0.97
CA GLN A 126 0.86 10.45 2.19
C GLN A 126 1.91 11.53 1.88
N ALA A 127 2.74 11.34 0.86
CA ALA A 127 3.71 12.34 0.44
C ALA A 127 3.06 13.67 0.00
N VAL A 128 1.96 13.60 -0.74
CA VAL A 128 1.19 14.79 -1.15
C VAL A 128 0.55 15.46 0.06
N LEU A 129 -0.09 14.70 0.94
CA LEU A 129 -0.75 15.23 2.14
C LEU A 129 0.25 15.83 3.13
N ALA A 130 1.45 15.24 3.26
CA ALA A 130 2.53 15.80 4.05
C ALA A 130 3.04 17.13 3.51
N LEU A 131 3.12 17.28 2.18
CA LEU A 131 3.44 18.56 1.54
C LEU A 131 2.34 19.61 1.78
N VAL A 132 1.07 19.24 1.61
CA VAL A 132 -0.07 20.11 1.92
C VAL A 132 -0.03 20.55 3.38
N ALA A 133 0.26 19.64 4.31
CA ALA A 133 0.45 19.97 5.72
C ALA A 133 1.64 20.91 5.95
N ALA A 134 2.76 20.73 5.25
CA ALA A 134 3.89 21.64 5.35
C ALA A 134 3.53 23.07 4.93
N GLU A 135 2.84 23.23 3.80
CA GLU A 135 2.39 24.56 3.36
C GLU A 135 1.30 25.13 4.27
N ALA A 136 0.33 24.33 4.70
CA ALA A 136 -0.69 24.76 5.67
C ALA A 136 -0.06 25.19 7.00
N THR A 137 1.04 24.59 7.44
CA THR A 137 1.77 25.08 8.63
C THR A 137 2.46 26.41 8.42
N ARG A 138 2.93 26.71 7.19
CA ARG A 138 3.62 27.95 6.85
C ARG A 138 2.67 29.11 6.56
N ARG A 139 1.62 28.87 5.77
CA ARG A 139 0.73 29.89 5.19
C ARG A 139 -0.73 29.77 5.62
N LYS A 140 -1.08 28.79 6.46
CA LYS A 140 -2.45 28.39 6.88
C LYS A 140 -3.26 27.68 5.80
N ASP A 141 -3.04 28.00 4.53
CA ASP A 141 -3.63 27.33 3.38
C ASP A 141 -2.56 26.83 2.39
N CYS A 142 -2.92 25.87 1.53
CA CYS A 142 -2.06 25.41 0.45
C CYS A 142 -2.60 25.93 -0.88
N ARG A 143 -1.81 26.80 -1.53
CA ARG A 143 -2.11 27.42 -2.83
C ARG A 143 -1.17 26.93 -3.94
N LEU A 144 -0.57 25.76 -3.77
CA LEU A 144 0.33 25.19 -4.76
C LEU A 144 -0.48 24.59 -5.92
N SER A 145 -0.02 24.81 -7.15
CA SER A 145 -0.64 24.19 -8.32
C SER A 145 -0.49 22.66 -8.26
N ILE A 146 -1.41 21.93 -8.87
CA ILE A 146 -1.37 20.46 -8.90
C ILE A 146 -0.04 19.96 -9.50
N GLU A 147 0.47 20.65 -10.52
CA GLU A 147 1.76 20.32 -11.14
C GLU A 147 2.93 20.58 -10.19
N ASN A 148 2.92 21.69 -9.46
CA ASN A 148 3.98 21.98 -8.48
C ASN A 148 3.96 20.97 -7.32
N MET A 149 2.77 20.62 -6.81
CA MET A 149 2.62 19.55 -5.82
C MET A 149 3.18 18.22 -6.33
N ALA A 150 2.89 17.86 -7.58
CA ALA A 150 3.38 16.63 -8.19
C ALA A 150 4.91 16.62 -8.33
N ALA A 151 5.50 17.74 -8.74
CA ALA A 151 6.94 17.90 -8.88
C ALA A 151 7.67 17.77 -7.53
N VAL A 152 7.22 18.51 -6.52
CA VAL A 152 7.83 18.55 -5.18
C VAL A 152 7.67 17.22 -4.44
N ALA A 153 6.50 16.59 -4.51
CA ALA A 153 6.25 15.31 -3.86
C ALA A 153 6.82 14.09 -4.61
N GLY A 154 7.21 14.24 -5.88
CA GLY A 154 7.70 13.11 -6.68
C GLY A 154 6.59 12.13 -7.09
N VAL A 155 5.43 12.66 -7.47
CA VAL A 155 4.27 11.87 -7.90
C VAL A 155 3.75 12.34 -9.25
N CYS A 156 2.79 11.62 -9.83
CA CYS A 156 2.08 12.06 -11.03
C CYS A 156 0.86 12.90 -10.65
N ARG A 157 0.39 13.71 -11.62
CA ARG A 157 -0.79 14.59 -11.46
C ARG A 157 -2.03 13.84 -10.99
N SER A 158 -2.27 12.63 -11.50
CA SER A 158 -3.42 11.81 -11.11
C SER A 158 -3.36 11.38 -9.65
N THR A 159 -2.17 11.05 -9.12
CA THR A 159 -1.99 10.75 -7.69
C THR A 159 -2.33 11.96 -6.82
N VAL A 160 -1.92 13.17 -7.20
CA VAL A 160 -2.28 14.38 -6.45
C VAL A 160 -3.80 14.58 -6.43
N LYS A 161 -4.45 14.45 -7.60
CA LYS A 161 -5.92 14.54 -7.69
C LYS A 161 -6.62 13.47 -6.86
N ASN A 162 -6.11 12.23 -6.85
CA ASN A 162 -6.67 11.15 -6.05
C ASN A 162 -6.50 11.41 -4.55
N ALA A 163 -5.31 11.81 -4.12
CA ALA A 163 -5.02 12.13 -2.73
C ALA A 163 -5.97 13.21 -2.19
N ILE A 164 -6.17 14.29 -2.96
CA ILE A 164 -7.07 15.38 -2.58
C ILE A 164 -8.54 14.89 -2.55
N ARG A 165 -8.96 14.08 -3.53
CA ARG A 165 -10.31 13.53 -3.57
C ARG A 165 -10.59 12.63 -2.36
N GLU A 166 -9.67 11.71 -2.05
CA GLU A 166 -9.81 10.80 -0.91
C GLU A 166 -9.77 11.54 0.42
N ALA A 167 -8.88 12.52 0.58
CA ALA A 167 -8.81 13.32 1.80
C ALA A 167 -10.06 14.20 1.99
N ARG A 168 -10.65 14.72 0.90
CA ARG A 168 -11.95 15.40 0.96
C ARG A 168 -13.07 14.43 1.31
N ARG A 169 -13.10 13.23 0.72
CA ARG A 169 -14.08 12.17 1.03
C ARG A 169 -14.06 11.79 2.52
N LEU A 170 -12.86 11.76 3.11
CA LEU A 170 -12.67 11.49 4.54
C LEU A 170 -12.86 12.72 5.44
N GLY A 171 -13.29 13.87 4.89
CA GLY A 171 -13.54 15.10 5.66
C GLY A 171 -12.28 15.75 6.24
N LEU A 172 -11.09 15.42 5.70
CA LEU A 172 -9.82 15.94 6.21
C LEU A 172 -9.48 17.32 5.64
N LEU A 173 -9.87 17.55 4.40
CA LEU A 173 -9.55 18.76 3.63
C LEU A 173 -10.81 19.38 3.03
N THR A 174 -10.84 20.72 2.97
CA THR A 174 -11.71 21.46 2.07
C THR A 174 -10.89 21.99 0.88
N VAL A 175 -11.52 21.96 -0.29
CA VAL A 175 -10.94 22.45 -1.54
C VAL A 175 -11.84 23.56 -2.04
N GLU A 176 -11.34 24.78 -2.02
CA GLU A 176 -11.99 25.94 -2.61
C GLU A 176 -11.48 26.07 -4.03
N GLU A 177 -12.38 25.85 -5.00
CA GLU A 177 -12.10 26.06 -6.41
C GLU A 177 -12.16 27.57 -6.71
N ARG A 178 -11.09 28.11 -7.30
CA ARG A 178 -11.02 29.53 -7.68
C ARG A 178 -11.23 29.67 -9.17
N ALA A 179 -12.48 29.57 -9.63
CA ALA A 179 -12.80 29.95 -10.99
C ALA A 179 -12.67 31.47 -11.14
N VAL A 180 -11.78 31.93 -12.02
CA VAL A 180 -11.57 33.36 -12.33
C VAL A 180 -12.44 33.78 -13.50
N THR A 181 -12.60 32.89 -14.47
CA THR A 181 -13.44 33.05 -15.65
C THR A 181 -13.94 31.67 -16.03
N GLY A 182 -15.01 31.56 -16.84
CA GLY A 182 -15.52 30.25 -17.30
C GLY A 182 -14.47 29.32 -17.92
N PHE A 183 -13.36 29.87 -18.44
CA PHE A 183 -12.24 29.11 -19.01
C PHE A 183 -10.94 29.13 -18.17
N ARG A 184 -10.83 30.01 -17.18
CA ARG A 184 -9.60 30.22 -16.41
C ARG A 184 -9.86 29.96 -14.93
N ASN A 185 -9.16 28.97 -14.40
CA ASN A 185 -9.18 28.65 -12.98
C ASN A 185 -7.83 29.03 -12.37
N ASP A 186 -7.86 29.82 -11.30
CA ASP A 186 -6.74 30.01 -10.41
C ASP A 186 -6.43 28.71 -9.67
N THR A 187 -5.28 28.67 -9.00
CA THR A 187 -4.92 27.49 -8.21
C THR A 187 -5.91 27.30 -7.06
N ASN A 188 -6.45 26.08 -6.97
CA ASN A 188 -7.32 25.66 -5.88
C ASN A 188 -6.66 25.92 -4.52
N ILE A 189 -7.44 26.42 -3.57
CA ILE A 189 -6.99 26.60 -2.19
C ILE A 189 -7.38 25.35 -1.42
N VAL A 190 -6.39 24.66 -0.86
CA VAL A 190 -6.61 23.47 -0.03
C VAL A 190 -6.40 23.86 1.43
N ARG A 191 -7.40 23.61 2.27
CA ARG A 191 -7.38 23.90 3.72
C ARG A 191 -7.58 22.62 4.51
N ILE A 192 -6.83 22.47 5.60
CA ILE A 192 -6.97 21.32 6.51
C ILE A 192 -8.06 21.66 7.53
N VAL A 193 -9.10 20.83 7.58
CA VAL A 193 -10.25 21.04 8.47
C VAL A 193 -10.28 20.04 9.63
N SER A 194 -9.70 18.84 9.45
CA SER A 194 -9.65 17.83 10.52
C SER A 194 -8.96 18.36 11.78
N ALA A 195 -9.70 18.36 12.89
CA ALA A 195 -9.21 18.79 14.19
C ALA A 195 -8.07 17.87 14.69
N GLU A 196 -8.20 16.55 14.48
CA GLU A 196 -7.16 15.56 14.79
C GLU A 196 -5.85 15.91 14.07
N TRP A 197 -5.93 16.17 12.77
CA TRP A 197 -4.75 16.49 11.97
C TRP A 197 -4.16 17.85 12.35
N LEU A 198 -5.00 18.87 12.57
CA LEU A 198 -4.53 20.17 13.03
C LEU A 198 -3.84 20.08 14.40
N ALA A 199 -4.41 19.34 15.36
CA ALA A 199 -3.84 19.10 16.68
C ALA A 199 -2.48 18.39 16.57
N TRP A 200 -2.39 17.34 15.73
CA TRP A 200 -1.15 16.66 15.42
C TRP A 200 -0.07 17.62 14.88
N LEU A 201 -0.44 18.50 13.95
CA LEU A 201 0.50 19.52 13.44
C LEU A 201 0.92 20.53 14.50
N ARG A 202 0.12 20.79 15.54
CA ARG A 202 0.55 21.62 16.68
C ARG A 202 1.58 20.88 17.54
N LEU A 203 1.40 19.58 17.76
CA LEU A 203 2.33 18.74 18.51
C LEU A 203 3.64 18.54 17.76
N ALA A 204 3.57 18.21 16.46
CA ALA A 204 4.74 18.02 15.60
C ALA A 204 5.58 19.29 15.46
N ARG A 205 4.99 20.49 15.58
CA ARG A 205 5.74 21.76 15.66
C ARG A 205 6.56 21.88 16.94
N ARG A 206 6.12 21.28 18.05
CA ARG A 206 6.79 21.40 19.35
C ARG A 206 8.06 20.53 19.45
N GLY A 207 8.20 19.54 18.57
CA GLY A 207 9.40 18.68 18.46
C GLY A 207 10.57 19.31 17.69
N ASN A 208 10.41 20.51 17.14
CA ASN A 208 11.50 21.23 16.48
C ASN A 208 11.62 22.64 17.09
N PRO A 209 12.38 22.82 18.19
CA PRO A 209 12.72 24.14 18.67
C PRO A 209 13.68 24.78 17.66
N LEU A 210 13.13 25.41 16.61
CA LEU A 210 13.90 26.36 15.83
C LEU A 210 13.94 27.67 16.64
N PRO A 211 15.13 28.19 16.97
CA PRO A 211 15.26 29.53 17.54
C PRO A 211 14.76 30.55 16.53
N HIS A 212 13.99 31.53 16.99
CA HIS A 212 13.63 32.70 16.22
C HIS A 212 14.91 33.34 15.66
N GLN A 213 15.10 33.27 14.35
CA GLN A 213 16.29 33.77 13.67
C GLN A 213 16.04 35.22 13.26
N THR A 214 16.31 36.14 14.18
CA THR A 214 16.79 37.48 13.83
C THR A 214 18.27 37.34 13.48
N GLY A 215 18.61 37.51 12.20
CA GLY A 215 19.98 37.86 11.76
C GLY A 215 21.06 36.77 11.77
N ARG A 216 21.37 36.26 10.57
CA ARG A 216 22.72 35.96 10.04
C ARG A 216 23.61 34.89 10.72
N ALA A 217 23.79 33.80 9.96
CA ALA A 217 24.96 32.91 9.83
C ALA A 217 25.38 32.00 11.00
N ALA A 218 25.17 30.68 10.83
CA ALA A 218 26.20 29.64 10.91
C ALA A 218 25.61 28.29 10.47
N VAL A 219 26.36 27.55 9.65
CA VAL A 219 26.06 26.19 9.20
C VAL A 219 26.08 25.27 10.43
N ALA A 220 24.92 24.78 10.85
CA ALA A 220 24.83 23.69 11.82
C ALA A 220 24.49 22.41 11.05
N VAL A 221 25.52 21.62 10.76
CA VAL A 221 25.39 20.21 10.40
C VAL A 221 24.64 19.54 11.56
N GLN A 222 23.40 19.14 11.33
CA GLN A 222 22.64 18.37 12.31
C GLN A 222 23.28 16.99 12.43
N GLN A 223 24.09 16.79 13.47
CA GLN A 223 24.52 15.46 13.88
C GLN A 223 23.30 14.66 14.29
N GLY A 224 23.11 13.50 13.64
CA GLY A 224 21.98 12.61 13.84
C GLY A 224 21.82 12.22 15.30
N GLY A 225 20.60 12.35 15.81
CA GLY A 225 20.22 11.84 17.12
C GLY A 225 20.32 10.32 17.13
N GLY A 226 21.44 9.79 17.63
CA GLY A 226 21.55 8.41 18.04
C GLY A 226 20.53 8.10 19.13
N VAL A 227 19.97 6.89 19.08
CA VAL A 227 19.24 6.31 20.21
C VAL A 227 20.11 6.46 21.45
N LYS A 228 19.59 7.10 22.50
CA LYS A 228 20.28 7.15 23.79
C LYS A 228 20.52 5.70 24.21
N SER A 229 21.78 5.27 24.25
CA SER A 229 22.17 4.01 24.86
C SER A 229 21.65 4.05 26.30
N VAL A 230 20.55 3.35 26.57
CA VAL A 230 20.13 3.11 27.94
C VAL A 230 21.29 2.36 28.58
N THR A 231 21.88 2.95 29.62
CA THR A 231 22.87 2.29 30.46
C THR A 231 22.25 0.97 30.92
N SER A 232 22.69 -0.13 30.32
CA SER A 232 22.28 -1.46 30.73
C SER A 232 22.67 -1.62 32.20
N THR A 233 21.69 -1.85 33.06
CA THR A 233 21.94 -2.33 34.42
C THR A 233 22.84 -3.56 34.30
N HIS A 234 24.01 -3.52 34.93
CA HIS A 234 24.99 -4.60 34.92
C HIS A 234 24.39 -5.86 35.57
N THR A 235 23.62 -6.63 34.80
CA THR A 235 23.21 -7.97 35.18
C THR A 235 24.41 -8.84 34.90
N GLN A 236 25.11 -9.24 35.95
CA GLN A 236 26.13 -10.29 35.88
C GLN A 236 25.45 -11.52 35.28
N VAL A 237 25.76 -11.86 34.04
CA VAL A 237 25.42 -13.17 33.47
C VAL A 237 26.43 -14.15 34.08
N PRO A 238 26.02 -15.12 34.91
CA PRO A 238 26.96 -16.10 35.42
C PRO A 238 27.48 -16.92 34.23
N ASN A 239 28.79 -16.84 33.97
CA ASN A 239 29.47 -17.70 33.02
C ASN A 239 29.37 -19.15 33.53
N LEU A 240 28.45 -19.93 32.98
CA LEU A 240 28.25 -21.36 33.28
C LEU A 240 29.40 -22.27 32.81
N SER A 241 30.48 -21.73 32.27
CA SER A 241 31.62 -22.48 31.72
C SER A 241 32.70 -22.86 32.76
N LYS A 242 32.51 -22.53 34.04
CA LYS A 242 33.41 -22.98 35.13
C LYS A 242 32.63 -23.58 36.30
N SER A 243 31.84 -24.62 36.04
CA SER A 243 31.41 -25.51 37.12
C SER A 243 32.52 -26.53 37.37
N GLY A 244 33.34 -26.26 38.37
CA GLY A 244 34.20 -27.28 38.97
C GLY A 244 33.33 -28.41 39.54
N LYS A 245 33.79 -29.65 39.34
CA LYS A 245 33.12 -30.88 39.82
C LYS A 245 32.69 -30.72 41.27
N THR A 246 31.40 -30.50 41.50
CA THR A 246 30.82 -30.51 42.84
C THR A 246 30.38 -31.94 43.15
N LYS A 247 30.86 -32.49 44.27
CA LYS A 247 30.59 -33.87 44.71
C LYS A 247 29.09 -34.06 44.99
N PRO A 248 28.54 -35.28 44.81
CA PRO A 248 27.13 -35.53 45.09
C PRO A 248 26.91 -35.55 46.60
N SER A 249 26.16 -34.57 47.14
CA SER A 249 25.64 -34.65 48.50
C SER A 249 24.29 -35.36 48.49
N GLN A 250 24.28 -36.47 49.21
CA GLN A 250 23.23 -37.45 49.36
C GLN A 250 22.11 -36.95 50.29
N CYS A 251 20.87 -37.35 49.97
CA CYS A 251 19.61 -37.22 50.75
C CYS A 251 19.00 -35.80 50.85
N CYS A 252 17.72 -35.58 50.61
CA CYS A 252 16.57 -36.28 51.21
C CYS A 252 15.50 -36.67 50.18
N ARG A 253 14.99 -37.90 50.32
CA ARG A 253 13.83 -38.44 49.61
C ARG A 253 12.54 -37.86 50.17
N GLU A 254 11.59 -37.66 49.25
CA GLU A 254 10.15 -37.98 49.34
C GLU A 254 9.35 -37.63 50.60
N ALA A 255 8.40 -36.72 50.42
CA ALA A 255 7.03 -36.94 50.88
C ALA A 255 6.05 -36.22 49.93
N ALA A 256 5.66 -36.92 48.86
CA ALA A 256 4.43 -36.65 48.13
C ALA A 256 3.41 -37.68 48.63
N GLY A 257 2.33 -37.22 49.27
CA GLY A 257 1.27 -38.09 49.76
C GLY A 257 0.55 -37.46 50.94
N ASP A 258 -0.45 -36.63 50.63
CA ASP A 258 -1.79 -36.70 51.22
C ASP A 258 -2.60 -35.47 50.76
N LEU A 259 -3.27 -35.65 49.62
CA LEU A 259 -4.46 -34.89 49.28
C LEU A 259 -5.62 -35.70 49.87
N ASP A 260 -6.08 -35.34 51.06
CA ASP A 260 -7.46 -35.56 51.50
C ASP A 260 -7.66 -34.92 52.87
N GLN A 261 -8.12 -33.67 52.90
CA GLN A 261 -9.23 -33.25 53.77
C GLN A 261 -9.71 -31.83 53.43
N ALA A 262 -11.04 -31.74 53.31
CA ALA A 262 -11.85 -30.57 53.00
C ALA A 262 -11.67 -29.42 54.02
N THR A 263 -11.84 -28.14 53.70
CA THR A 263 -13.12 -27.41 53.56
C THR A 263 -12.83 -25.91 53.30
N PRO A 264 -13.81 -25.08 52.87
CA PRO A 264 -13.58 -23.95 51.98
C PRO A 264 -13.32 -22.61 52.72
N SER A 265 -12.49 -21.75 52.12
CA SER A 265 -12.34 -20.35 52.55
C SER A 265 -13.55 -19.52 52.10
N GLY A 266 -14.35 -19.11 53.07
CA GLY A 266 -15.51 -18.23 52.88
C GLY A 266 -15.11 -16.85 52.34
N ILE A 267 -15.80 -16.45 51.28
CA ILE A 267 -15.83 -15.09 50.74
C ILE A 267 -16.61 -14.23 51.75
N TYR A 268 -15.93 -13.34 52.48
CA TYR A 268 -16.62 -12.26 53.18
C TYR A 268 -16.90 -11.14 52.18
N ALA A 269 -18.17 -11.04 51.80
CA ALA A 269 -18.78 -9.88 51.19
C ALA A 269 -19.00 -8.82 52.28
N ASP A 270 -18.30 -7.68 52.19
CA ASP A 270 -18.63 -6.51 53.01
C ASP A 270 -19.66 -5.67 52.27
N GLY A 271 -20.93 -5.92 52.59
CA GLY A 271 -22.09 -5.19 52.12
C GLY A 271 -22.34 -3.96 53.00
N GLY A 272 -22.50 -2.81 52.34
CA GLY A 272 -22.60 -1.52 53.00
C GLY A 272 -23.85 -1.30 53.86
N THR A 273 -23.74 -0.28 54.71
CA THR A 273 -24.87 0.37 55.36
C THR A 273 -24.76 1.89 55.20
N THR A 274 -25.75 2.45 54.52
CA THR A 274 -26.16 3.86 54.50
C THR A 274 -27.14 4.15 55.64
N ARG A 275 -26.96 5.26 56.39
CA ARG A 275 -27.99 6.16 57.00
C ARG A 275 -27.27 7.22 57.87
N ALA A 276 -27.28 8.53 57.63
CA ALA A 276 -28.32 9.59 57.59
C ALA A 276 -28.72 10.19 58.97
N MET A 277 -28.63 11.54 59.04
CA MET A 277 -29.19 12.52 60.00
C MET A 277 -28.66 12.43 61.45
N ARG A 278 -28.18 13.50 62.08
CA ARG A 278 -28.71 14.87 62.20
C ARG A 278 -27.56 15.85 62.48
#